data_AF-A0A1A8X5A5-F1
#
_entry.id   AF-A0A1A8X5A5-F1
#
_cell.length_a   1.000
_cell.length_b   1.000
_cell.length_c   1.000
_cell.angle_alpha   90.00
_cell.angle_beta   90.00
_cell.angle_gamma   90.00
#
_symmetry.space_group_name_H-M   'P 1'
#
loop_
_entity.id
_entity.type
_entity.pdbx_description
1 polymer ?
#
loop_
_entity_poly.entity_id
_entity_poly.type
_entity_poly.pdbx_seq_one_letter_code
_entity_poly.pdbx_strand_id
1 'polypeptide(L)'
;MQPNECSLNKVRWNEHANKNKCYILETKKYSRLEKKIFKELDYEDFLKNNRTINNKIYKKIIRKKLASQLAPTLIFFILLSLSFVLDYCGSYGLVWGLVDIVKSFSTDWIKDVNSYLEGSFLKPLLECKYPSASGSGKCCYIIPLLFNLFYVIPFIIYCIITISRIVYYHKKVKKYEKIKYRKR
;
A
#
# COMPACT_ATOMS: atom_id res chain seq x y z
N MET A 1 60.31 -6.82 26.30
CA MET A 1 59.14 -7.05 27.15
C MET A 1 58.37 -5.75 27.29
N GLN A 2 57.22 -5.63 26.62
CA GLN A 2 56.10 -4.74 26.95
C GLN A 2 54.90 -5.19 26.07
N PRO A 3 53.73 -5.53 26.65
CA PRO A 3 52.68 -6.22 25.90
C PRO A 3 51.71 -5.25 25.21
N ASN A 4 51.28 -5.67 24.03
CA ASN A 4 50.20 -5.09 23.24
C ASN A 4 48.84 -5.32 23.92
N GLU A 5 48.35 -4.35 24.70
CA GLU A 5 47.09 -4.51 25.46
C GLU A 5 45.95 -3.54 25.06
N CYS A 6 46.06 -2.87 23.91
CA CYS A 6 45.07 -1.84 23.52
C CYS A 6 44.14 -2.23 22.34
N SER A 7 44.43 -3.31 21.60
CA SER A 7 43.60 -3.73 20.44
C SER A 7 42.54 -4.79 20.76
N LEU A 8 42.73 -5.56 21.83
CA LEU A 8 41.88 -6.71 22.18
C LEU A 8 40.53 -6.31 22.80
N ASN A 9 40.46 -5.16 23.48
CA ASN A 9 39.24 -4.73 24.18
C ASN A 9 38.16 -4.13 23.26
N LYS A 10 38.54 -3.51 22.12
CA LYS A 10 37.55 -3.02 21.14
C LYS A 10 36.87 -4.17 20.37
N VAL A 11 37.60 -5.25 20.11
CA VAL A 11 37.03 -6.45 19.46
C VAL A 11 36.06 -7.16 20.40
N ARG A 12 36.43 -7.28 21.69
CA ARG A 12 35.62 -7.98 22.70
C ARG A 12 34.29 -7.27 23.03
N TRP A 13 34.26 -5.93 23.02
CA TRP A 13 33.02 -5.15 23.19
C TRP A 13 32.08 -5.23 21.98
N ASN A 14 32.64 -5.25 20.76
CA ASN A 14 31.84 -5.45 19.55
C ASN A 14 31.29 -6.88 19.47
N GLU A 15 32.02 -7.91 19.90
CA GLU A 15 31.51 -9.28 19.95
C GLU A 15 30.40 -9.49 20.99
N HIS A 16 30.50 -8.89 22.18
CA HIS A 16 29.44 -8.98 23.19
C HIS A 16 28.19 -8.15 22.83
N ALA A 17 28.35 -7.05 22.08
CA ALA A 17 27.22 -6.31 21.52
C ALA A 17 26.54 -7.07 20.36
N ASN A 18 27.28 -7.92 19.64
CA ASN A 18 26.76 -8.74 18.54
C ASN A 18 26.10 -10.04 19.02
N LYS A 19 26.52 -10.58 20.17
CA LYS A 19 26.00 -11.84 20.73
C LYS A 19 24.54 -11.77 21.21
N ASN A 20 23.99 -10.58 21.46
CA ASN A 20 22.62 -10.42 21.98
C ASN A 20 21.56 -10.02 20.93
N LYS A 21 21.90 -9.83 19.64
CA LYS A 21 21.04 -9.05 18.73
C LYS A 21 20.29 -9.80 17.62
N CYS A 22 20.39 -11.12 17.47
CA CYS A 22 19.67 -11.81 16.37
C CYS A 22 19.41 -13.32 16.53
N TYR A 23 19.78 -13.97 17.64
CA TYR A 23 19.80 -15.45 17.72
C TYR A 23 18.41 -16.13 17.60
N ILE A 24 17.31 -15.35 17.73
CA ILE A 24 15.95 -15.87 17.53
C ILE A 24 15.66 -16.16 16.04
N LEU A 25 16.27 -15.41 15.12
CA LEU A 25 16.02 -15.52 13.68
C LEU A 25 16.79 -16.65 13.01
N GLU A 26 17.93 -17.06 13.58
CA GLU A 26 18.81 -18.09 13.01
C GLU A 26 18.33 -19.51 13.35
N THR A 27 17.65 -19.69 14.47
CA THR A 27 17.29 -21.03 14.98
C THR A 27 16.00 -21.62 14.41
N LYS A 28 15.21 -20.88 13.61
CA LYS A 28 13.98 -21.36 12.96
C LYS A 28 13.86 -20.86 11.51
N LYS A 29 13.36 -21.73 10.62
CA LYS A 29 13.15 -21.43 9.19
C LYS A 29 11.99 -20.43 9.02
N TYR A 30 12.29 -19.13 9.00
CA TYR A 30 11.33 -18.04 8.76
C TYR A 30 11.39 -17.53 7.31
N SER A 31 10.25 -17.05 6.79
CA SER A 31 10.20 -16.45 5.45
C SER A 31 10.91 -15.09 5.41
N ARG A 32 11.35 -14.64 4.22
CA ARG A 32 12.03 -13.33 4.05
C ARG A 32 11.20 -12.16 4.60
N LEU A 33 9.88 -12.22 4.44
CA LEU A 33 8.94 -11.20 4.95
C LEU A 33 8.82 -11.24 6.47
N GLU A 34 8.74 -12.44 7.08
CA GLU A 34 8.75 -12.59 8.54
C GLU A 34 10.04 -12.05 9.14
N LYS A 35 11.20 -12.36 8.54
CA LYS A 35 12.50 -11.83 8.99
C LYS A 35 12.53 -10.30 8.96
N LYS A 36 11.95 -9.67 7.93
CA LYS A 36 11.87 -8.21 7.81
C LYS A 36 11.01 -7.60 8.92
N ILE A 37 9.85 -8.21 9.22
CA ILE A 37 8.94 -7.77 10.28
C ILE A 37 9.59 -7.94 11.67
N PHE A 38 10.21 -9.09 11.94
CA PHE A 38 10.85 -9.34 13.24
C PHE A 38 12.04 -8.42 13.48
N LYS A 39 12.85 -8.14 12.45
CA LYS A 39 13.95 -7.17 12.56
C LYS A 39 13.44 -5.75 12.86
N GLU A 40 12.27 -5.39 12.33
CA GLU A 40 11.62 -4.10 12.59
C GLU A 40 11.09 -4.01 14.03
N LEU A 41 10.40 -5.05 14.50
CA LEU A 41 9.92 -5.13 15.90
C LEU A 41 11.08 -5.14 16.90
N ASP A 42 12.14 -5.90 16.62
CA ASP A 42 13.34 -5.98 17.47
C ASP A 42 14.10 -4.65 17.54
N TYR A 43 14.12 -3.90 16.44
CA TYR A 43 14.68 -2.54 16.42
C TYR A 43 13.84 -1.57 17.27
N GLU A 44 12.51 -1.64 17.19
CA GLU A 44 11.62 -0.82 18.04
C GLU A 44 11.81 -1.12 19.52
N ASP A 45 11.91 -2.41 19.90
CA ASP A 45 12.19 -2.85 21.27
C ASP A 45 13.59 -2.40 21.74
N PHE A 46 14.62 -2.57 20.91
CA PHE A 46 15.99 -2.13 21.21
C PHE A 46 16.05 -0.62 21.46
N LEU A 47 15.33 0.17 20.67
CA LEU A 47 15.25 1.61 20.85
C LEU A 47 14.49 1.99 22.11
N LYS A 48 13.38 1.29 22.42
CA LYS A 48 12.57 1.55 23.62
C LYS A 48 13.31 1.24 24.92
N ASN A 49 14.14 0.19 24.92
CA ASN A 49 14.91 -0.23 26.10
C ASN A 49 16.18 0.60 26.35
N ASN A 50 16.78 1.20 25.31
CA ASN A 50 17.93 2.09 25.47
C ASN A 50 17.50 3.50 25.85
N ARG A 51 17.34 3.71 27.15
CA ARG A 51 16.91 4.98 27.78
C ARG A 51 17.80 6.20 27.45
N THR A 52 18.99 5.97 26.89
CA THR A 52 19.97 6.98 26.47
C THR A 52 19.56 7.74 25.20
N ILE A 53 18.69 7.17 24.36
CA ILE A 53 18.18 7.87 23.17
C ILE A 53 17.08 8.82 23.62
N ASN A 54 17.33 10.13 23.52
CA ASN A 54 16.33 11.14 23.82
C ASN A 54 15.03 10.83 23.04
N ASN A 55 13.90 10.71 23.77
CA ASN A 55 12.57 10.38 23.26
C ASN A 55 12.18 11.23 22.02
N LYS A 56 12.70 12.46 21.94
CA LYS A 56 12.52 13.36 20.80
C LYS A 56 13.15 12.84 19.49
N ILE A 57 14.37 12.30 19.55
CA ILE A 57 15.07 11.72 18.38
C ILE A 57 14.41 10.40 17.98
N TYR A 58 14.08 9.56 18.96
CA TYR A 58 13.32 8.32 18.78
C TYR A 58 12.02 8.52 17.99
N LYS A 59 11.16 9.44 18.46
CA LYS A 59 9.90 9.78 17.78
C LYS A 59 10.13 10.28 16.35
N LYS A 60 11.24 11.00 16.09
CA LYS A 60 11.57 11.53 14.77
C LYS A 60 11.99 10.42 13.79
N ILE A 61 12.79 9.44 14.22
CA ILE A 61 13.24 8.31 13.40
C ILE A 61 12.05 7.40 13.04
N ILE A 62 11.23 7.03 14.03
CA ILE A 62 10.04 6.19 13.79
C ILE A 62 9.04 6.90 12.89
N ARG A 63 8.74 8.19 13.15
CA ARG A 63 7.86 8.97 12.26
C ARG A 63 8.41 9.05 10.84
N LYS A 64 9.71 9.28 10.64
CA LYS A 64 10.31 9.37 9.31
C LYS A 64 10.24 8.04 8.55
N LYS A 65 10.46 6.92 9.25
CA LYS A 65 10.38 5.57 8.66
C LYS A 65 8.94 5.19 8.32
N LEU A 66 8.01 5.40 9.26
CA LEU A 66 6.59 5.16 9.07
C LEU A 66 6.01 6.04 7.96
N ALA A 67 6.37 7.33 7.95
CA ALA A 67 5.99 8.25 6.88
C ALA A 67 6.53 7.79 5.53
N SER A 68 7.80 7.39 5.42
CA SER A 68 8.35 6.92 4.13
C SER A 68 7.64 5.68 3.57
N GLN A 69 7.08 4.83 4.43
CA GLN A 69 6.46 3.58 4.01
C GLN A 69 4.94 3.68 3.82
N LEU A 70 4.29 4.58 4.57
CA LEU A 70 2.86 4.87 4.42
C LEU A 70 2.61 5.96 3.37
N ALA A 71 3.51 6.92 3.19
CA ALA A 71 3.36 8.03 2.24
C ALA A 71 3.01 7.56 0.83
N PRO A 72 3.76 6.66 0.16
CA PRO A 72 3.40 6.28 -1.21
C PRO A 72 2.04 5.59 -1.29
N THR A 73 1.69 4.81 -0.26
CA THR A 73 0.41 4.10 -0.18
C THR A 73 -0.76 5.07 0.01
N LEU A 74 -0.57 6.11 0.83
CA LEU A 74 -1.57 7.14 1.13
C LEU A 74 -1.70 8.16 -0.02
N ILE A 75 -0.59 8.57 -0.62
CA ILE A 75 -0.54 9.49 -1.77
C ILE A 75 -1.29 8.87 -2.95
N PHE A 76 -1.04 7.59 -3.24
CA PHE A 76 -1.78 6.88 -4.29
C PHE A 76 -3.29 6.89 -4.04
N PHE A 77 -3.72 6.65 -2.79
CA PHE A 77 -5.14 6.69 -2.42
C PHE A 77 -5.75 8.09 -2.57
N ILE A 78 -5.03 9.13 -2.17
CA ILE A 78 -5.46 10.52 -2.33
C ILE A 78 -5.60 10.88 -3.82
N LEU A 79 -4.62 10.50 -4.64
CA LEU A 79 -4.67 10.73 -6.09
C LEU A 79 -5.87 10.02 -6.72
N LEU A 80 -6.07 8.74 -6.41
CA LEU A 80 -7.19 7.96 -6.92
C LEU A 80 -8.54 8.58 -6.51
N SER A 81 -8.65 8.99 -5.24
CA SER A 81 -9.87 9.63 -4.70
C SER A 81 -10.11 11.00 -5.32
N LEU A 82 -9.07 11.79 -5.53
CA LEU A 82 -9.17 13.10 -6.16
C LEU A 82 -9.61 12.97 -7.62
N SER A 83 -9.02 12.06 -8.39
CA SER A 83 -9.45 11.76 -9.75
C SER A 83 -10.90 11.28 -9.81
N PHE A 84 -11.30 10.43 -8.86
CA PHE A 84 -12.70 9.99 -8.72
C PHE A 84 -13.65 11.15 -8.48
N VAL A 85 -13.32 12.04 -7.53
CA VAL A 85 -14.14 13.22 -7.23
C VAL A 85 -14.18 14.18 -8.42
N LEU A 86 -13.07 14.34 -9.14
CA LEU A 86 -13.04 15.18 -10.35
C LEU A 86 -13.96 14.62 -11.43
N ASP A 87 -13.93 13.31 -11.71
CA ASP A 87 -14.83 12.66 -12.68
C ASP A 87 -16.30 12.67 -12.24
N TYR A 88 -16.57 12.62 -10.93
CA TYR A 88 -17.93 12.67 -10.40
C TYR A 88 -18.50 14.10 -10.37
N CYS A 89 -17.68 15.08 -10.01
CA CYS A 89 -18.09 16.46 -9.80
C CYS A 89 -18.02 17.31 -11.08
N GLY A 90 -17.24 16.88 -12.08
CA GLY A 90 -17.12 17.56 -13.37
C GLY A 90 -16.73 16.59 -14.48
N SER A 91 -17.06 16.92 -15.72
CA SER A 91 -16.68 16.12 -16.89
C SER A 91 -15.20 16.25 -17.25
N TYR A 92 -14.32 16.45 -16.27
CA TYR A 92 -12.90 16.80 -16.44
C TYR A 92 -11.93 15.76 -15.86
N GLY A 93 -12.41 14.62 -15.38
CA GLY A 93 -11.53 13.60 -14.84
C GLY A 93 -10.98 12.64 -15.90
N LEU A 94 -10.33 11.58 -15.43
CA LEU A 94 -9.59 10.63 -16.27
C LEU A 94 -10.51 9.90 -17.25
N VAL A 95 -11.74 9.58 -16.86
CA VAL A 95 -12.68 8.83 -17.72
C VAL A 95 -13.09 9.68 -18.91
N TRP A 96 -13.45 10.95 -18.68
CA TRP A 96 -13.78 11.87 -19.77
C TRP A 96 -12.60 12.14 -20.69
N GLY A 97 -11.41 12.36 -20.13
CA GLY A 97 -10.19 12.50 -20.93
C GLY A 97 -9.90 11.29 -21.82
N LEU A 98 -10.12 10.07 -21.32
CA LEU A 98 -9.98 8.85 -22.13
C LEU A 98 -11.04 8.75 -23.22
N VAL A 99 -12.29 9.09 -22.92
CA VAL A 99 -13.36 9.11 -23.93
C VAL A 99 -13.03 10.09 -25.05
N ASP A 100 -12.52 11.27 -24.74
CA ASP A 100 -12.12 12.27 -25.72
C ASP A 100 -10.94 11.82 -26.59
N ILE A 101 -9.94 11.16 -25.99
CA ILE A 101 -8.83 10.55 -26.74
C ILE A 101 -9.35 9.47 -27.69
N VAL A 102 -10.21 8.56 -27.21
CA VAL A 102 -10.79 7.49 -28.03
C VAL A 102 -11.62 8.06 -29.17
N LYS A 103 -12.41 9.10 -28.89
CA LYS A 103 -13.21 9.81 -29.90
C LYS A 103 -12.33 10.48 -30.96
N SER A 104 -11.15 10.96 -30.57
CA SER A 104 -10.16 11.54 -31.49
C SER A 104 -9.54 10.49 -32.41
N PHE A 105 -9.44 9.24 -31.96
CA PHE A 105 -8.99 8.12 -32.80
C PHE A 105 -10.07 7.59 -33.74
N SER A 106 -11.27 7.36 -33.23
CA SER A 106 -12.41 6.93 -34.05
C SER A 106 -13.74 7.19 -33.35
N THR A 107 -14.62 7.93 -34.01
CA THR A 107 -15.97 8.20 -33.49
C THR A 107 -16.91 6.99 -33.58
N ASP A 108 -16.63 6.06 -34.51
CA ASP A 108 -17.46 4.88 -34.73
C ASP A 108 -17.21 3.79 -33.70
N TRP A 109 -15.98 3.71 -33.18
CA TRP A 109 -15.64 2.72 -32.14
C TRP A 109 -16.49 2.87 -30.87
N ILE A 110 -16.82 4.09 -30.49
CA ILE A 110 -17.72 4.39 -29.35
C ILE A 110 -19.14 3.86 -29.63
N LYS A 111 -19.62 3.91 -30.87
CA LYS A 111 -20.95 3.39 -31.24
C LYS A 111 -20.95 1.87 -31.21
N ASP A 112 -19.92 1.25 -31.77
CA ASP A 112 -19.78 -0.21 -31.84
C ASP A 112 -19.68 -0.83 -30.44
N VAL A 113 -18.91 -0.22 -29.55
CA VAL A 113 -18.80 -0.71 -28.17
C VAL A 113 -20.11 -0.50 -27.41
N ASN A 114 -20.81 0.64 -27.60
CA ASN A 114 -22.10 0.86 -26.97
C ASN A 114 -23.17 -0.14 -27.46
N SER A 115 -23.22 -0.46 -28.75
CA SER A 115 -24.19 -1.42 -29.30
C SER A 115 -23.89 -2.85 -28.81
N TYR A 116 -22.62 -3.22 -28.71
CA TYR A 116 -22.20 -4.50 -28.13
C TYR A 116 -22.60 -4.61 -26.65
N LEU A 117 -22.39 -3.54 -25.87
CA LEU A 117 -22.73 -3.52 -24.45
C LEU A 117 -24.23 -3.51 -24.18
N GLU A 118 -25.02 -2.91 -25.08
CA GLU A 118 -26.48 -2.90 -24.98
C GLU A 118 -27.09 -4.31 -25.02
N GLY A 119 -26.51 -5.22 -25.81
CA GLY A 119 -26.94 -6.63 -25.87
C GLY A 119 -26.32 -7.54 -24.79
N SER A 120 -25.42 -7.00 -23.97
CA SER A 120 -24.64 -7.80 -23.02
C SER A 120 -25.34 -7.98 -21.67
N PHE A 121 -24.94 -9.01 -20.93
CA PHE A 121 -25.37 -9.22 -19.53
C PHE A 121 -24.92 -8.10 -18.58
N LEU A 122 -23.99 -7.23 -19.03
CA LEU A 122 -23.47 -6.11 -18.25
C LEU A 122 -24.37 -4.87 -18.33
N LYS A 123 -25.39 -4.87 -19.20
CA LYS A 123 -26.35 -3.78 -19.36
C LYS A 123 -26.85 -3.18 -18.03
N PRO A 124 -27.41 -3.95 -17.07
CA PRO A 124 -27.93 -3.38 -15.83
C PRO A 124 -26.85 -2.75 -14.93
N LEU A 125 -25.58 -3.12 -15.10
CA LEU A 125 -24.46 -2.54 -14.35
C LEU A 125 -23.91 -1.27 -15.01
N LEU A 126 -24.17 -1.08 -16.30
CA LEU A 126 -23.55 -0.05 -17.13
C LEU A 126 -24.56 0.95 -17.70
N GLU A 127 -25.84 0.83 -17.38
CA GLU A 127 -26.87 1.72 -17.91
C GLU A 127 -26.74 3.12 -17.29
N CYS A 128 -26.35 4.10 -18.13
CA CYS A 128 -26.38 5.52 -17.79
C CYS A 128 -27.26 6.26 -18.80
N LYS A 129 -28.14 7.12 -18.28
CA LYS A 129 -28.97 8.03 -19.07
C LYS A 129 -28.45 9.44 -18.87
N TYR A 130 -28.02 10.09 -19.94
CA TYR A 130 -27.75 11.53 -19.91
C TYR A 130 -28.89 12.29 -20.60
N PRO A 131 -29.25 13.49 -20.09
CA PRO A 131 -30.26 14.31 -20.73
C PRO A 131 -29.76 14.74 -22.11
N SER A 132 -30.51 14.33 -23.14
CA SER A 132 -30.29 14.79 -24.51
C SER A 132 -31.27 15.93 -24.79
N ALA A 133 -30.84 16.97 -25.51
CA ALA A 133 -31.68 18.12 -25.86
C ALA A 133 -32.93 17.76 -26.69
N SER A 134 -33.02 16.53 -27.21
CA SER A 134 -34.08 16.01 -28.08
C SER A 134 -35.15 15.15 -27.37
N GLY A 135 -35.30 15.23 -26.04
CA GLY A 135 -36.42 14.60 -25.31
C GLY A 135 -36.31 13.09 -25.07
N SER A 136 -35.57 12.33 -25.89
CA SER A 136 -35.19 10.94 -25.62
C SER A 136 -33.74 10.86 -25.16
N GLY A 137 -33.50 10.57 -23.88
CA GLY A 137 -32.14 10.38 -23.34
C GLY A 137 -31.40 9.27 -24.09
N LYS A 138 -30.17 9.55 -24.54
CA LYS A 138 -29.32 8.53 -25.17
C LYS A 138 -28.65 7.71 -24.07
N CYS A 139 -28.76 6.39 -24.14
CA CYS A 139 -28.03 5.51 -23.23
C CYS A 139 -26.54 5.49 -23.61
N CYS A 140 -25.66 5.62 -22.61
CA CYS A 140 -24.21 5.48 -22.80
C CYS A 140 -23.68 4.45 -21.82
N TYR A 141 -23.00 3.43 -22.33
CA TYR A 141 -22.48 2.30 -21.54
C TYR A 141 -20.97 2.39 -21.32
N ILE A 142 -20.25 3.08 -22.22
CA ILE A 142 -18.79 3.24 -22.16
C ILE A 142 -18.35 4.03 -20.93
N ILE A 143 -19.04 5.12 -20.59
CA ILE A 143 -18.65 5.97 -19.46
C ILE A 143 -18.70 5.17 -18.14
N PRO A 144 -19.82 4.50 -17.79
CA PRO A 144 -19.84 3.63 -16.62
C PRO A 144 -18.84 2.48 -16.67
N LEU A 145 -18.56 1.92 -17.86
CA LEU A 145 -17.60 0.83 -18.01
C LEU A 145 -16.19 1.29 -17.63
N LEU A 146 -15.74 2.39 -18.22
CA LEU A 146 -14.42 2.96 -17.95
C LEU A 146 -14.32 3.40 -16.48
N PHE A 147 -15.37 4.01 -15.94
CA PHE A 147 -15.41 4.40 -14.54
C PHE A 147 -15.23 3.21 -13.59
N ASN A 148 -15.97 2.12 -13.83
CA ASN A 148 -15.82 0.91 -13.04
C ASN A 148 -14.43 0.28 -13.19
N LEU A 149 -13.89 0.28 -14.40
CA LEU A 149 -12.57 -0.29 -14.71
C LEU A 149 -11.44 0.47 -14.02
N PHE A 150 -11.46 1.80 -14.03
CA PHE A 150 -10.36 2.63 -13.52
C PHE A 150 -10.49 3.02 -12.05
N TYR A 151 -11.70 3.07 -11.50
CA TYR A 151 -11.90 3.46 -10.10
C TYR A 151 -12.32 2.29 -9.23
N VAL A 152 -13.43 1.63 -9.56
CA VAL A 152 -14.02 0.62 -8.67
C VAL A 152 -13.09 -0.59 -8.51
N ILE A 153 -12.56 -1.12 -9.62
CA ILE A 153 -11.67 -2.28 -9.56
C ILE A 153 -10.36 -1.97 -8.78
N PRO A 154 -9.61 -0.90 -9.10
CA PRO A 154 -8.40 -0.57 -8.34
C PRO A 154 -8.67 -0.26 -6.87
N PHE A 155 -9.81 0.37 -6.56
CA PHE A 155 -10.20 0.66 -5.18
C PHE A 155 -10.48 -0.63 -4.38
N ILE A 156 -11.22 -1.58 -4.96
CA ILE A 156 -11.48 -2.88 -4.34
C ILE A 156 -10.16 -3.65 -4.11
N ILE A 157 -9.29 -3.71 -5.12
CA ILE A 157 -7.98 -4.37 -5.01
C ILE A 157 -7.16 -3.71 -3.90
N TYR A 158 -7.12 -2.38 -3.85
CA TYR A 158 -6.41 -1.65 -2.82
C TYR A 158 -6.95 -1.94 -1.41
N CYS A 159 -8.27 -2.00 -1.24
CA CYS A 159 -8.91 -2.38 0.03
C CYS A 159 -8.51 -3.80 0.47
N ILE A 160 -8.56 -4.78 -0.45
CA ILE A 160 -8.18 -6.16 -0.15
C ILE A 160 -6.70 -6.25 0.26
N ILE A 161 -5.81 -5.55 -0.47
CA ILE A 161 -4.36 -5.53 -0.16
C ILE A 161 -4.10 -4.90 1.21
N THR A 162 -4.72 -3.77 1.52
CA THR A 162 -4.52 -3.05 2.78
C THR A 162 -5.03 -3.87 3.97
N ILE A 163 -6.24 -4.43 3.89
CA ILE A 163 -6.79 -5.32 4.92
C ILE A 163 -5.89 -6.54 5.12
N SER A 164 -5.49 -7.21 4.03
CA SER A 164 -4.61 -8.38 4.08
C SER A 164 -3.27 -8.06 4.75
N ARG A 165 -2.68 -6.89 4.45
CA ARG A 165 -1.44 -6.43 5.05
C ARG A 165 -1.58 -6.19 6.56
N ILE A 166 -2.67 -5.58 7.00
CA ILE A 166 -2.95 -5.31 8.43
C ILE A 166 -3.12 -6.62 9.18
N VAL A 167 -3.98 -7.52 8.68
CA VAL A 167 -4.24 -8.83 9.31
C VAL A 167 -2.96 -9.67 9.37
N TYR A 168 -2.19 -9.69 8.28
CA TYR A 168 -0.90 -10.38 8.23
C TYR A 168 0.07 -9.82 9.26
N TYR A 169 0.23 -8.49 9.33
CA TYR A 169 1.12 -7.84 10.28
C TYR A 169 0.74 -8.20 11.73
N HIS A 170 -0.53 -8.06 12.10
CA HIS A 170 -1.01 -8.38 13.45
C HIS A 170 -0.75 -9.85 13.84
N LYS A 171 -1.01 -10.80 12.93
CA LYS A 171 -0.73 -12.23 13.16
C LYS A 171 0.75 -12.49 13.40
N LYS A 172 1.65 -11.75 12.73
CA LYS A 172 3.10 -11.89 12.91
C LYS A 172 3.60 -11.22 14.18
N VAL A 173 3.06 -10.06 14.56
CA VAL A 173 3.37 -9.41 15.85
C VAL A 173 3.05 -10.35 17.01
N LYS A 174 1.84 -10.93 17.03
CA LYS A 174 1.44 -11.90 18.05
C LYS A 174 2.34 -13.15 18.08
N LYS A 175 2.87 -13.57 16.93
CA LYS A 175 3.85 -14.68 16.84
C LYS A 175 5.21 -14.27 17.43
N TYR A 176 5.68 -13.04 17.16
CA TYR A 176 6.92 -12.50 17.72
C TYR A 176 6.86 -12.42 19.25
N GLU A 177 5.79 -11.85 19.81
CA GLU A 177 5.59 -11.75 21.26
C GLU A 177 5.64 -13.12 21.94
N LYS A 178 4.93 -14.12 21.39
CA LYS A 178 4.97 -15.51 21.92
C LYS A 178 6.38 -16.11 21.93
N ILE A 179 7.19 -15.84 20.91
CA ILE A 179 8.57 -16.34 20.85
C ILE A 179 9.44 -15.62 21.89
N LYS A 180 9.22 -14.32 22.09
CA LYS A 180 9.95 -13.50 23.05
C LYS A 180 9.66 -13.91 24.50
N TYR A 181 8.39 -14.06 24.88
CA TYR A 181 8.00 -14.44 26.24
C TYR A 181 8.40 -15.87 26.61
N ARG A 182 8.50 -16.79 25.64
CA ARG A 182 8.96 -18.16 25.89
C ARG A 182 10.46 -18.24 26.24
N LYS A 183 11.23 -17.17 26.00
CA LYS A 183 12.67 -17.10 26.32
C LYS A 183 12.97 -16.39 27.65
N ARG A 184 11.96 -15.85 28.32
CA ARG A 184 12.06 -15.32 29.70
C ARG A 184 11.54 -16.37 30.66
#